data_AF-A0A2S8P5W5-F1
#
_entry.id   AF-A0A2S8P5W5-F1
#
_cell.length_a   1.000
_cell.length_b   1.000
_cell.length_c   1.000
_cell.angle_alpha   90.00
_cell.angle_beta   90.00
_cell.angle_gamma   90.00
#
_symmetry.space_group_name_H-M   'P 1'
#
loop_
_entity.id
_entity.type
_entity.pdbx_description
1 polymer ?
#
loop_
_entity_poly.entity_id
_entity_poly.type
_entity_poly.pdbx_seq_one_letter_code
_entity_poly.pdbx_strand_id
1 'polypeptide(L)'
;MEHAMTIAQNEVNHLLNDFMKNLGKSFKGNKIVKVTTKHKKLPIQEPRLLVEEDDLEIIIMNCCEKKIKIDNLSKIVGNPFCPYCGVS
;
A
#
# COMPACT_ATOMS: atom_id res chain seq x y z
N MET A 1 -0.39 -11.48 -0.74
CA MET A 1 -1.66 -11.95 -0.12
C MET A 1 -1.93 -11.30 1.23
N GLU A 2 -0.92 -11.14 2.10
CA GLU A 2 -1.10 -10.52 3.43
C GLU A 2 -1.70 -9.11 3.38
N HIS A 3 -1.27 -8.25 2.45
CA HIS A 3 -1.76 -6.88 2.32
C HIS A 3 -3.28 -6.77 2.07
N ALA A 4 -3.79 -7.56 1.12
CA ALA A 4 -5.22 -7.57 0.81
C ALA A 4 -6.06 -8.08 1.98
N MET A 5 -5.55 -9.06 2.73
CA MET A 5 -6.19 -9.56 3.94
C MET A 5 -6.19 -8.52 5.07
N THR A 6 -5.10 -7.77 5.25
CA THR A 6 -5.03 -6.68 6.23
C THR A 6 -6.04 -5.57 5.92
N ILE A 7 -6.16 -5.17 4.65
CA ILE A 7 -7.16 -4.17 4.23
C ILE A 7 -8.57 -4.68 4.53
N ALA A 8 -8.89 -5.91 4.13
CA ALA A 8 -10.20 -6.49 4.37
C ALA A 8 -10.54 -6.58 5.88
N GLN A 9 -9.58 -6.99 6.71
CA GLN A 9 -9.76 -7.04 8.16
C GLN A 9 -10.00 -5.65 8.77
N ASN A 10 -9.31 -4.63 8.28
CA ASN A 10 -9.51 -3.26 8.74
C ASN A 10 -10.90 -2.74 8.41
N GLU A 11 -11.40 -3.01 7.20
CA GLU A 11 -12.76 -2.62 6.80
C GLU A 11 -13.81 -3.28 7.69
N VAL A 12 -13.68 -4.58 7.94
CA VAL A 12 -14.57 -5.30 8.87
C VAL A 12 -14.51 -4.69 10.28
N ASN A 13 -13.31 -4.41 10.80
CA ASN A 13 -13.13 -3.79 12.10
C ASN A 13 -13.73 -2.38 12.16
N HIS A 14 -13.67 -1.61 11.08
CA HIS A 14 -14.30 -0.30 10.97
C HIS A 14 -15.82 -0.42 11.08
N LEU A 15 -16.43 -1.31 10.30
CA LEU A 15 -17.88 -1.57 10.32
C LEU A 15 -18.37 -1.98 11.71
N LEU A 16 -17.64 -2.89 12.37
CA LEU A 16 -17.98 -3.34 13.73
C LEU A 16 -17.86 -2.22 14.77
N ASN A 17 -16.79 -1.42 14.69
CA ASN A 17 -16.60 -0.28 15.58
C ASN A 17 -17.73 0.76 15.43
N ASP A 18 -18.15 1.05 14.21
CA ASP A 18 -19.25 1.98 13.93
C ASP A 18 -20.60 1.42 14.36
N PHE A 19 -20.83 0.12 14.13
CA PHE A 19 -22.03 -0.56 14.61
C PHE A 19 -22.13 -0.47 16.14
N MET A 20 -21.08 -0.82 16.88
CA MET A 20 -21.08 -0.74 18.33
C MET A 20 -21.26 0.70 18.84
N LYS A 21 -20.65 1.68 18.16
CA LYS A 21 -20.83 3.10 18.48
C LYS A 21 -22.27 3.56 18.28
N ASN A 22 -22.89 3.18 17.18
CA ASN A 22 -24.28 3.53 16.87
C ASN A 22 -25.26 2.82 17.80
N LEU A 23 -25.02 1.54 18.11
CA LEU A 23 -25.77 0.79 19.12
C LEU A 23 -25.71 1.51 20.47
N GLY A 24 -24.51 1.87 20.92
CA GLY A 24 -24.30 2.63 22.15
C GLY A 24 -25.06 3.96 22.18
N LYS A 25 -25.16 4.67 21.04
CA LYS A 25 -25.98 5.89 20.91
C LYS A 25 -27.47 5.59 20.98
N SER A 26 -27.96 4.55 20.29
CA SER A 26 -29.38 4.19 20.27
C SER A 26 -29.92 3.81 21.65
N PHE A 27 -29.08 3.23 22.51
CA PHE A 27 -29.44 2.90 23.90
C PHE A 27 -29.05 3.99 24.92
N LYS A 28 -28.45 5.10 24.48
CA LYS A 28 -28.04 6.21 25.35
C LYS A 28 -29.28 6.96 25.86
N GLY A 29 -29.70 6.61 27.08
CA GLY A 29 -30.89 7.20 27.73
C GLY A 29 -32.00 6.20 28.02
N ASN A 30 -31.85 4.94 27.58
CA ASN A 30 -32.77 3.89 27.99
C ASN A 30 -32.52 3.53 29.46
N LYS A 31 -33.54 3.71 30.32
CA LYS A 31 -33.45 3.43 31.76
C LYS A 31 -33.45 1.93 32.09
N ILE A 32 -33.83 1.09 31.12
CA ILE A 32 -34.00 -0.36 31.28
C ILE A 32 -32.76 -1.11 30.78
N VAL A 33 -32.15 -0.65 29.68
CA VAL A 33 -30.98 -1.30 29.07
C VAL A 33 -29.79 -0.34 29.09
N LYS A 34 -28.81 -0.60 29.96
CA LYS A 34 -27.53 0.09 29.98
C LYS A 34 -26.54 -0.60 29.05
N VAL A 35 -26.34 -0.05 27.85
CA VAL A 35 -25.22 -0.45 26.98
C VAL A 35 -23.98 0.35 27.38
N THR A 36 -22.94 -0.34 27.83
CA THR A 36 -21.67 0.25 28.26
C THR A 36 -20.86 0.70 27.05
N THR A 37 -20.95 1.97 26.67
CA THR A 37 -20.22 2.54 25.51
C THR A 37 -18.69 2.62 25.67
N LYS A 38 -18.12 2.11 26.78
CA LYS A 38 -16.67 2.03 27.01
C LYS A 38 -16.06 0.77 26.36
N HIS A 39 -16.49 0.42 25.15
CA HIS A 39 -15.85 -0.68 24.42
C HIS A 39 -14.51 -0.20 23.83
N LYS A 40 -13.46 -1.00 24.01
CA LYS A 40 -12.16 -0.78 23.37
C LYS A 40 -12.36 -1.02 21.87
N LYS A 41 -12.05 -0.02 21.04
CA LYS A 41 -12.16 -0.16 19.58
C LYS A 41 -11.30 -1.33 19.10
N LEU A 42 -11.80 -2.08 18.13
CA LEU A 42 -11.00 -3.08 17.43
C LEU A 42 -9.80 -2.39 16.77
N PRO A 43 -8.59 -2.98 16.87
CA PRO A 43 -7.38 -2.39 16.31
C PRO A 43 -7.46 -2.37 14.78
N ILE A 44 -6.98 -1.28 14.19
CA ILE A 44 -6.75 -1.14 12.75
C ILE A 44 -5.24 -1.31 12.56
N GLN A 45 -4.84 -2.19 11.65
CA GLN A 45 -3.43 -2.43 11.32
C GLN A 45 -3.07 -1.64 10.06
N GLU A 46 -1.95 -0.94 10.05
CA GLU A 46 -1.50 -0.30 8.81
C GLU A 46 -1.06 -1.37 7.80
N PRO A 47 -1.62 -1.37 6.57
CA PRO A 47 -1.15 -2.28 5.52
C PRO A 47 0.33 -2.03 5.23
N ARG A 48 1.13 -3.08 5.07
CA ARG A 48 2.53 -2.95 4.65
C ARG A 48 2.61 -2.28 3.28
N LEU A 49 3.43 -1.23 3.14
CA LEU A 49 3.71 -0.62 1.84
C LEU A 49 4.25 -1.69 0.88
N LEU A 50 3.50 -1.96 -0.19
CA LEU A 50 4.02 -2.71 -1.33
C LEU A 50 4.83 -1.72 -2.16
N VAL A 51 6.14 -1.70 -1.94
CA VAL A 51 7.06 -0.96 -2.81
C VAL A 51 7.40 -1.90 -3.95
N GLU A 52 7.08 -1.49 -5.18
CA GLU A 52 7.64 -2.15 -6.36
C GLU A 52 9.14 -1.85 -6.36
N GLU A 53 9.96 -2.90 -6.16
CA GLU A 53 11.41 -2.81 -6.29
C GLU A 53 11.74 -2.77 -7.78
N ASP A 54 11.79 -1.56 -8.34
CA ASP A 54 12.34 -1.33 -9.67
C ASP A 54 13.88 -1.43 -9.60
N ASP A 55 14.41 -2.60 -9.96
CA ASP A 55 15.86 -2.85 -10.09
C ASP A 55 16.45 -2.14 -11.32
N LEU A 56 16.49 -0.81 -11.24
CA LEU A 56 17.05 0.07 -12.26
C LEU A 56 18.53 0.33 -12.00
N GLU A 57 19.38 0.01 -12.97
CA GLU A 57 20.80 0.35 -12.94
C GLU A 57 21.10 1.59 -13.79
N ILE A 58 22.09 2.37 -13.34
CA ILE A 58 22.60 3.50 -14.11
C ILE A 58 23.79 3.04 -14.95
N ILE A 59 23.66 3.13 -16.26
CA ILE A 59 24.77 2.89 -17.19
C ILE A 59 25.18 4.19 -17.90
N ILE A 60 26.43 4.23 -18.34
CA ILE A 60 26.96 5.31 -19.19
C ILE A 60 26.95 4.80 -20.63
N MET A 61 26.29 5.53 -21.52
CA MET A 61 26.23 5.19 -22.93
C MET A 61 27.49 5.62 -23.65
N ASN A 62 28.14 4.70 -24.38
CA ASN A 62 29.37 4.99 -25.13
C ASN A 62 29.15 5.98 -26.30
N CYS A 63 27.92 6.12 -26.79
CA CYS A 63 27.62 6.97 -27.95
C CYS A 63 27.57 8.48 -27.64
N CYS A 64 27.28 8.86 -26.40
CA CYS A 64 27.15 10.28 -26.01
C CYS A 64 27.54 10.59 -24.57
N GLU A 65 28.11 9.60 -23.89
CA GLU A 65 28.55 9.66 -22.48
C GLU A 65 27.43 10.08 -21.51
N LYS A 66 26.17 9.94 -21.94
CA LYS A 66 25.01 10.23 -21.11
C LYS A 66 24.71 9.06 -20.20
N LYS A 67 24.25 9.39 -18.99
CA LYS A 67 23.76 8.44 -18.00
C LYS A 67 22.30 8.12 -18.31
N ILE A 68 21.97 6.83 -18.40
CA ILE A 68 20.60 6.35 -18.52
C ILE A 68 20.31 5.33 -17.43
N LYS A 69 19.04 5.24 -17.03
CA LYS A 69 18.54 4.18 -16.15
C LYS A 69 17.95 3.09 -17.04
N ILE A 70 18.34 1.85 -16.81
CA ILE A 70 17.83 0.68 -17.54
C ILE A 70 17.48 -0.44 -16.56
N ASP A 71 16.52 -1.27 -16.94
CA ASP A 71 16.22 -2.50 -16.22
C ASP A 71 17.37 -3.51 -16.36
N ASN A 72 17.57 -4.33 -15.33
CA ASN A 72 18.55 -5.43 -15.35
C ASN A 72 18.42 -6.35 -16.58
N LEU A 73 17.18 -6.62 -17.02
CA LEU A 73 16.93 -7.41 -18.23
C LEU A 73 17.53 -6.75 -19.49
N SER A 74 17.37 -5.44 -19.63
CA SER A 74 17.89 -4.68 -20.77
C SER A 74 19.42 -4.65 -20.79
N LYS A 75 20.06 -4.71 -19.63
CA LYS A 75 21.53 -4.86 -19.51
C LYS A 75 22.01 -6.23 -20.00
N ILE A 76 21.32 -7.30 -19.63
CA ILE A 76 21.69 -8.69 -19.98
C ILE A 76 21.56 -8.94 -21.49
N VAL A 77 20.55 -8.33 -22.13
CA VAL A 77 20.32 -8.45 -23.59
C VAL A 77 21.39 -7.72 -24.41
N GLY A 78 22.25 -6.91 -23.78
CA GLY A 78 23.56 -6.53 -24.32
C GLY A 78 23.59 -5.30 -25.23
N ASN A 79 22.44 -4.72 -25.59
CA ASN A 79 22.40 -3.56 -26.50
C ASN A 79 21.29 -2.55 -26.11
N PRO A 80 21.48 -1.76 -25.03
CA PRO A 80 20.49 -0.80 -24.57
C PRO A 80 20.39 0.38 -25.54
N PHE A 81 19.16 0.68 -25.99
CA PHE A 81 18.89 1.81 -26.88
C PHE A 81 19.20 3.16 -26.21
N CYS A 82 19.92 4.04 -26.89
CA CYS A 82 20.19 5.40 -26.43
C CYS A 82 19.05 6.36 -26.80
N PRO A 83 18.27 6.88 -25.83
CA PRO A 83 17.17 7.81 -26.11
C PRO A 83 17.65 9.19 -26.57
N TYR A 84 18.92 9.54 -26.36
CA TYR A 84 19.48 10.82 -26.77
C TYR A 84 19.93 10.84 -28.23
N CYS A 85 20.50 9.72 -28.71
CA CYS A 85 21.15 9.67 -30.03
C CYS A 85 20.49 8.69 -30.99
N GLY A 86 19.57 7.84 -30.52
CA GLY A 86 18.90 6.82 -31.34
C GLY A 86 19.77 5.61 -31.68
N VAL A 87 20.95 5.47 -31.07
CA VAL A 87 21.89 4.37 -31.32
C VAL A 87 21.62 3.24 -30.32
N SER A 88 21.44 2.01 -30.81
CA SER A 88 21.33 0.79 -30.01
C SER A 88 22.65 0.05 -29.92
#